data_AF-A0A447U216-F1
#
_entry.id   AF-A0A447U216-F1
#
_cell.length_a   1.000
_cell.length_b   1.000
_cell.length_c   1.000
_cell.angle_alpha   90.00
_cell.angle_beta   90.00
_cell.angle_gamma   90.00
#
_symmetry.space_group_name_H-M   'P 1'
#
loop_
_entity.id
_entity.type
_entity.pdbx_description
1 polymer ?
#
loop_
_entity_poly.entity_id
_entity_poly.type
_entity_poly.pdbx_seq_one_letter_code
_entity_poly.pdbx_strand_id
1 'polypeptide(L)'
;MSGFFLILFGLARLGRLIEYIPVSVTLGFTSGIGITIGTMQIKDFLGLQMAHVPEHYLQKVGALFMALPTVNIGDAAIGVVTLGTLIFWPRLGIRLPGHLPALLAGCAVMGIVNLLGGNVATIGSQFHYVLADGTQGNGIPAAPAATDAAVESSWLRFHAKLGFTARAAASGLLDGNAGGNRIIALRCRAGRHDRHQT
;
A
#
# COMPACT_ATOMS: atom_id res chain seq x y z
N MET A 1 -18.37 -5.39 3.24
CA MET A 1 -18.78 -6.80 3.46
C MET A 1 -17.60 -7.74 3.65
N SER A 2 -16.51 -7.66 2.88
CA SER A 2 -15.32 -8.54 3.01
C SER A 2 -14.73 -8.65 4.42
N GLY A 3 -14.64 -7.54 5.18
CA GLY A 3 -14.12 -7.54 6.55
C GLY A 3 -14.91 -8.41 7.54
N PHE A 4 -16.24 -8.53 7.35
CA PHE A 4 -17.07 -9.39 8.18
C PHE A 4 -16.73 -10.88 7.99
N PHE A 5 -16.52 -11.31 6.73
CA PHE A 5 -16.11 -12.68 6.41
C PHE A 5 -14.72 -13.01 6.96
N LEU A 6 -13.77 -12.06 6.93
CA LEU A 6 -12.44 -12.25 7.53
C LEU A 6 -12.52 -12.51 9.04
N ILE A 7 -13.39 -11.78 9.77
CA ILE A 7 -13.62 -11.99 11.20
C ILE A 7 -14.28 -13.35 11.45
N LEU A 8 -15.29 -13.71 10.66
CA LEU A 8 -16.01 -14.98 10.78
C LEU A 8 -15.07 -16.18 10.57
N PHE A 9 -14.20 -16.15 9.55
CA PHE A 9 -13.20 -17.18 9.30
C PHE A 9 -12.12 -17.25 10.39
N GLY A 10 -11.76 -16.12 11.00
CA GLY A 10 -10.88 -16.06 12.16
C GLY A 10 -11.48 -16.74 13.39
N LEU A 11 -12.76 -16.48 13.69
CA LEU A 11 -13.51 -17.11 14.79
C LEU A 11 -13.71 -18.61 14.55
N ALA A 12 -13.99 -19.01 13.30
CA ALA A 12 -14.14 -20.41 12.91
C ALA A 12 -12.81 -21.18 12.84
N ARG A 13 -11.66 -20.53 13.12
CA ARG A 13 -10.30 -21.12 13.06
C ARG A 13 -9.97 -21.78 11.71
N LEU A 14 -10.56 -21.27 10.62
CA LEU A 14 -10.36 -21.79 9.26
C LEU A 14 -8.99 -21.42 8.66
N GLY A 15 -8.13 -20.71 9.41
CA GLY A 15 -6.76 -20.39 8.98
C GLY A 15 -5.91 -21.62 8.65
N ARG A 16 -6.10 -22.75 9.37
CA ARG A 16 -5.40 -24.01 9.05
C ARG A 16 -5.78 -24.59 7.69
N LEU A 17 -6.95 -24.26 7.15
CA LEU A 17 -7.38 -24.75 5.84
C LEU A 17 -6.65 -24.04 4.70
N ILE A 18 -6.27 -22.77 4.90
CA ILE A 18 -5.54 -21.95 3.92
C ILE A 18 -4.10 -22.47 3.73
N GLU A 19 -3.52 -23.11 4.76
CA GLU A 19 -2.18 -23.71 4.71
C GLU A 19 -2.09 -24.88 3.72
N TYR A 20 -3.22 -25.54 3.40
CA TYR A 20 -3.27 -26.62 2.40
C TYR A 20 -3.30 -26.13 0.95
N ILE A 21 -3.30 -24.80 0.72
CA ILE A 21 -3.24 -24.27 -0.64
C ILE A 21 -1.83 -24.54 -1.19
N PRO A 22 -1.71 -25.27 -2.31
CA PRO A 22 -0.41 -25.56 -2.90
C PRO A 22 0.29 -24.27 -3.32
N VAL A 23 1.60 -24.20 -3.08
CA VAL A 23 2.44 -23.03 -3.40
C VAL A 23 2.31 -22.64 -4.89
N SER A 24 2.10 -23.62 -5.77
CA SER A 24 1.88 -23.40 -7.20
C SER A 24 0.67 -22.49 -7.51
N VAL A 25 -0.40 -22.57 -6.73
CA VAL A 25 -1.61 -21.74 -6.93
C VAL A 25 -1.35 -20.32 -6.46
N THR A 26 -0.73 -20.15 -5.28
CA THR A 26 -0.41 -18.82 -4.74
C THR A 26 0.59 -18.08 -5.62
N LEU A 27 1.61 -18.78 -6.15
CA LEU A 27 2.57 -18.21 -7.10
C LEU A 27 1.89 -17.81 -8.42
N GLY A 28 1.03 -18.67 -8.97
CA GLY A 28 0.29 -18.37 -10.20
C GLY A 28 -0.68 -17.20 -10.05
N PHE A 29 -1.38 -17.10 -8.92
CA PHE A 29 -2.26 -15.98 -8.62
C PHE A 29 -1.48 -14.66 -8.45
N THR A 30 -0.38 -14.70 -7.70
CA THR A 30 0.46 -13.52 -7.45
C THR A 30 1.13 -13.03 -8.72
N SER A 31 1.62 -13.94 -9.58
CA SER A 31 2.19 -13.57 -10.88
C SER A 31 1.13 -13.02 -11.83
N GLY A 32 -0.09 -13.58 -11.84
CA GLY A 32 -1.21 -13.06 -12.64
C GLY A 32 -1.64 -11.64 -12.25
N ILE A 33 -1.72 -11.35 -10.94
CA ILE A 33 -1.94 -9.98 -10.44
C ILE A 33 -0.77 -9.07 -10.85
N GLY A 34 0.47 -9.54 -10.68
CA GLY A 34 1.67 -8.80 -11.05
C GLY A 34 1.69 -8.40 -12.52
N ILE A 35 1.34 -9.32 -13.42
CA ILE A 35 1.20 -9.05 -14.87
C ILE A 35 0.11 -8.02 -15.10
N THR A 36 -1.06 -8.16 -14.48
CA THR A 36 -2.18 -7.23 -14.66
C THR A 36 -1.80 -5.81 -14.23
N ILE A 37 -1.16 -5.67 -13.05
CA ILE A 37 -0.67 -4.38 -12.55
C ILE A 37 0.40 -3.83 -13.50
N GLY A 38 1.39 -4.64 -13.87
CA GLY A 38 2.46 -4.24 -14.77
C GLY A 38 1.94 -3.72 -16.11
N THR A 39 1.02 -4.44 -16.74
CA THR A 39 0.36 -4.02 -17.99
C THR A 39 -0.33 -2.66 -17.85
N MET A 40 -0.99 -2.40 -16.72
CA MET A 40 -1.66 -1.11 -16.50
C MET A 40 -0.67 0.04 -16.27
N GLN A 41 0.48 -0.23 -15.66
CA GLN A 41 1.53 0.78 -15.46
C GLN A 41 2.21 1.21 -16.77
N ILE A 42 2.17 0.39 -17.83
CA ILE A 42 2.74 0.76 -19.14
C ILE A 42 2.10 2.04 -19.70
N LYS A 43 0.79 2.23 -19.47
CA LYS A 43 0.07 3.45 -19.88
C LYS A 43 0.77 4.69 -19.34
N ASP A 44 0.97 4.73 -18.03
CA ASP A 44 1.50 5.91 -17.34
C ASP A 44 3.02 6.01 -17.49
N PHE A 45 3.71 4.88 -17.64
CA PHE A 45 5.15 4.84 -17.97
C PHE A 45 5.47 5.47 -19.32
N LEU A 46 4.61 5.28 -20.33
CA LEU A 46 4.79 5.82 -21.67
C LEU A 46 4.04 7.14 -21.92
N GLY A 47 3.28 7.63 -20.95
CA GLY A 47 2.46 8.85 -21.08
C GLY A 47 1.31 8.72 -22.10
N LEU A 48 0.76 7.52 -22.28
CA LEU A 48 -0.24 7.24 -23.31
C LEU A 48 -1.59 7.88 -22.99
N GLN A 49 -2.14 8.59 -23.99
CA GLN A 49 -3.47 9.18 -23.87
C GLN A 49 -4.54 8.19 -24.36
N MET A 50 -5.31 7.68 -23.41
CA MET A 50 -6.48 6.84 -23.69
C MET A 50 -7.74 7.55 -23.17
N ALA A 51 -8.62 7.96 -24.08
CA ALA A 51 -9.88 8.60 -23.74
C ALA A 51 -10.87 7.65 -23.03
N HIS A 52 -10.75 6.35 -23.31
CA HIS A 52 -11.56 5.32 -22.68
C HIS A 52 -10.69 4.09 -22.38
N VAL A 53 -10.75 3.61 -21.13
CA VAL A 53 -10.10 2.36 -20.72
C VAL A 53 -11.19 1.27 -20.67
N PRO A 54 -11.20 0.30 -21.62
CA PRO A 54 -12.23 -0.73 -21.69
C PRO A 54 -12.31 -1.56 -20.40
N GLU A 55 -13.45 -2.16 -20.06
CA GLU A 55 -13.55 -2.98 -18.84
C GLU A 55 -12.80 -4.32 -18.95
N HIS A 56 -12.82 -4.95 -20.12
CA HIS A 56 -12.21 -6.25 -20.34
C HIS A 56 -10.69 -6.16 -20.55
N TYR A 57 -9.93 -7.06 -19.90
CA TYR A 57 -8.46 -7.06 -19.96
C TYR A 57 -7.90 -7.17 -21.38
N LEU A 58 -8.43 -8.08 -22.21
CA LEU A 58 -7.96 -8.21 -23.61
C LEU A 58 -8.18 -6.92 -24.41
N GLN A 59 -9.30 -6.24 -24.17
CA GLN A 59 -9.59 -4.97 -24.84
C GLN A 59 -8.69 -3.84 -24.31
N LYS A 60 -8.36 -3.82 -23.01
CA LYS A 60 -7.36 -2.90 -22.44
C LYS A 60 -6.00 -3.07 -23.10
N VAL A 61 -5.54 -4.31 -23.27
CA VAL A 61 -4.27 -4.61 -23.94
C VAL A 61 -4.31 -4.15 -25.40
N GLY A 62 -5.39 -4.45 -26.14
CA GLY A 62 -5.56 -3.97 -27.51
C GLY A 62 -5.57 -2.44 -27.63
N ALA A 63 -6.26 -1.76 -26.73
CA ALA A 63 -6.31 -0.31 -26.68
C ALA A 63 -4.92 0.30 -26.39
N LEU A 64 -4.13 -0.34 -25.52
CA LEU A 64 -2.76 0.08 -25.23
C LEU A 64 -1.87 0.00 -26.48
N PHE A 65 -1.98 -1.08 -27.27
CA PHE A 65 -1.26 -1.20 -28.54
C PHE A 65 -1.68 -0.15 -29.57
N MET A 66 -2.97 0.17 -29.65
CA MET A 66 -3.46 1.24 -30.53
C MET A 66 -3.05 2.63 -30.08
N ALA A 67 -2.83 2.83 -28.78
CA ALA A 67 -2.38 4.10 -28.22
C ALA A 67 -0.87 4.32 -28.35
N LEU A 68 -0.05 3.29 -28.64
CA LEU A 68 1.42 3.40 -28.81
C LEU A 68 1.93 4.59 -29.65
N PRO A 69 1.29 5.05 -30.74
CA PRO A 69 1.77 6.24 -31.45
C PRO A 69 1.63 7.56 -30.65
N THR A 70 0.87 7.58 -29.55
CA THR A 70 0.67 8.75 -28.67
C THR A 70 1.70 8.84 -27.54
N VAL A 71 2.80 8.09 -27.62
CA VAL A 71 3.87 8.09 -26.61
C VAL A 71 4.40 9.50 -26.36
N ASN A 72 4.46 9.87 -25.08
CA ASN A 72 5.14 11.07 -24.63
C ASN A 72 6.58 10.73 -24.25
N ILE A 73 7.54 11.27 -25.01
CA ILE A 73 8.98 11.04 -24.80
C ILE A 73 9.43 11.55 -23.42
N GLY A 74 8.83 12.64 -22.93
CA GLY A 74 9.15 13.20 -21.61
C GLY A 74 8.76 12.25 -20.47
N ASP A 75 7.53 11.73 -20.51
CA ASP A 75 7.04 10.78 -19.51
C ASP A 75 7.82 9.45 -19.56
N ALA A 76 8.10 8.96 -20.78
CA ALA A 76 8.91 7.77 -21.00
C ALA A 76 10.35 7.92 -20.46
N ALA A 77 10.99 9.08 -20.66
CA ALA A 77 12.32 9.33 -20.14
C ALA A 77 12.35 9.33 -18.60
N ILE A 78 11.36 9.95 -17.96
CA ILE A 78 11.24 9.94 -16.49
C ILE A 78 10.98 8.53 -15.98
N GLY A 79 10.09 7.78 -16.64
CA GLY A 79 9.83 6.38 -16.34
C GLY A 79 11.09 5.52 -16.41
N VAL A 80 11.85 5.62 -17.50
CA VAL A 80 13.11 4.87 -17.69
C VAL A 80 14.14 5.21 -16.63
N VAL A 81 14.32 6.50 -16.29
CA VAL A 81 15.28 6.90 -15.24
C VAL A 81 14.84 6.41 -13.86
N THR A 82 13.54 6.50 -13.56
CA THR A 82 12.98 6.04 -12.28
C THR A 82 13.15 4.52 -12.13
N LEU A 83 12.80 3.77 -13.18
CA LEU A 83 12.94 2.31 -13.22
C LEU A 83 14.41 1.88 -13.17
N GLY A 84 15.29 2.56 -13.92
CA GLY A 84 16.72 2.33 -13.89
C GLY A 84 17.27 2.55 -12.48
N THR A 85 16.92 3.67 -11.85
CA THR A 85 17.34 3.97 -10.47
C THR A 85 16.87 2.87 -9.51
N LEU A 86 15.62 2.41 -9.62
CA LEU A 86 15.09 1.34 -8.77
C LEU A 86 15.84 0.01 -8.93
N ILE A 87 16.28 -0.33 -10.15
CA ILE A 87 17.02 -1.56 -10.46
C ILE A 87 18.49 -1.45 -10.02
N PHE A 88 19.13 -0.30 -10.22
CA PHE A 88 20.54 -0.09 -9.88
C PHE A 88 20.75 0.17 -8.38
N TRP A 89 19.79 0.79 -7.69
CA TRP A 89 19.88 1.13 -6.27
C TRP A 89 20.22 -0.06 -5.34
N PRO A 90 19.56 -1.23 -5.42
CA PRO A 90 19.89 -2.37 -4.55
C PRO A 90 21.32 -2.90 -4.78
N ARG A 91 21.95 -2.62 -5.93
CA ARG A 91 23.36 -3.00 -6.17
C ARG A 91 24.36 -2.12 -5.42
N LEU A 92 23.97 -0.94 -4.97
CA LEU A 92 24.84 -0.03 -4.19
C LEU A 92 24.96 -0.42 -2.71
N GLY A 93 24.18 -1.39 -2.23
CA GLY A 93 24.29 -1.92 -0.86
C GLY A 93 23.85 -0.95 0.24
N ILE A 94 23.16 0.14 -0.10
CA ILE A 94 22.72 1.17 0.84
C ILE A 94 21.43 0.70 1.54
N ARG A 95 21.34 0.85 2.86
CA ARG A 95 20.18 0.46 3.70
C ARG A 95 18.89 1.26 3.45
N LEU A 96 18.91 2.20 2.51
CA LEU A 96 17.76 3.07 2.20
C LEU A 96 16.85 2.40 1.17
N PRO A 97 15.51 2.51 1.34
CA PRO A 97 14.58 1.93 0.40
C PRO A 97 14.66 2.67 -0.95
N GLY A 98 14.84 1.91 -2.03
CA GLY A 98 15.19 2.47 -3.35
C GLY A 98 14.13 3.33 -4.04
N HIS A 99 12.90 3.39 -3.51
CA HIS A 99 11.86 4.25 -4.07
C HIS A 99 12.09 5.75 -3.80
N LEU A 100 12.72 6.11 -2.68
CA LEU A 100 13.03 7.51 -2.34
C LEU A 100 14.01 8.17 -3.34
N PRO A 101 15.19 7.59 -3.63
CA PRO A 101 16.12 8.14 -4.60
C PRO A 101 15.57 8.06 -6.02
N ALA A 102 14.78 7.03 -6.35
CA ALA A 102 14.10 6.95 -7.64
C ALA A 102 13.13 8.12 -7.84
N LEU A 103 12.37 8.50 -6.80
CA LEU A 103 11.49 9.66 -6.84
C LEU A 103 12.29 10.96 -7.03
N LEU A 104 13.36 11.16 -6.26
CA LEU A 104 14.21 12.36 -6.36
C LEU A 104 14.84 12.48 -7.75
N ALA A 105 15.36 11.38 -8.29
CA ALA A 105 15.93 11.33 -9.64
C ALA A 105 14.86 11.63 -10.71
N GLY A 106 13.66 11.05 -10.58
CA GLY A 106 12.53 11.33 -11.46
C GLY A 106 12.12 12.80 -11.44
N CYS A 107 12.01 13.40 -10.26
CA CYS A 107 11.71 14.83 -10.09
C CYS A 107 12.81 15.74 -10.70
N ALA A 108 14.08 15.36 -10.55
CA ALA A 108 15.18 16.12 -11.15
C ALA A 108 15.11 16.09 -12.68
N VAL A 109 14.89 14.90 -13.28
CA VAL A 109 14.73 14.75 -14.73
C VAL A 109 13.52 15.52 -15.23
N MET A 110 12.39 15.45 -14.51
CA MET A 110 11.20 16.23 -14.82
C MET A 110 11.48 17.74 -14.86
N GLY A 111 12.23 18.27 -13.89
CA GLY A 111 12.65 19.67 -13.89
C GLY A 111 13.49 20.04 -15.11
N ILE A 112 14.42 19.16 -15.52
CA ILE A 112 15.27 19.37 -16.70
C ILE A 112 14.43 19.34 -17.99
N VAL A 113 13.52 18.37 -18.13
CA VAL A 113 12.64 18.24 -19.30
C VAL A 113 11.70 19.45 -19.41
N ASN A 114 11.19 19.96 -18.30
CA ASN A 114 10.34 21.14 -18.28
C ASN A 114 11.10 22.41 -18.73
N LEU A 115 12.36 22.57 -18.30
CA LEU A 115 13.22 23.68 -18.75
C LEU A 115 13.54 23.63 -20.25
N LEU A 116 13.57 22.42 -20.83
CA LEU A 116 13.76 22.20 -22.28
C LEU A 116 12.46 22.38 -23.09
N GLY A 117 11.34 22.77 -22.44
CA GLY A 117 10.05 22.98 -23.10
C GLY A 117 9.24 21.70 -23.33
N GLY A 118 9.64 20.57 -22.74
CA GLY A 118 8.91 19.31 -22.83
C GLY A 118 7.61 19.33 -22.02
N ASN A 119 6.53 18.80 -22.61
CA ASN A 119 5.27 18.60 -21.90
C ASN A 119 5.32 17.27 -21.13
N VAL A 120 5.23 17.32 -19.81
CA VAL A 120 5.27 16.16 -18.92
C VAL A 120 3.99 16.11 -18.11
N ALA A 121 3.41 14.92 -18.00
CA ALA A 121 2.23 14.69 -17.19
C ALA A 121 2.55 14.89 -15.70
N THR A 122 2.02 15.97 -15.11
CA THR A 122 2.17 16.27 -13.68
C THR A 122 0.94 15.83 -12.90
N ILE A 123 1.06 15.66 -11.58
CA ILE A 123 -0.11 15.42 -10.70
C ILE A 123 -1.16 16.53 -10.86
N GLY A 124 -0.73 17.77 -11.11
CA GLY A 124 -1.64 18.90 -11.35
C GLY A 124 -2.40 18.82 -12.68
N SER A 125 -1.91 18.06 -13.67
CA SER A 125 -2.54 17.95 -14.99
C SER A 125 -3.22 16.60 -15.25
N GLN A 126 -2.85 15.55 -14.51
CA GLN A 126 -3.42 14.21 -14.68
C GLN A 126 -4.70 13.99 -13.87
N PHE A 127 -4.85 14.67 -12.73
CA PHE A 127 -6.02 14.50 -11.87
C PHE A 127 -6.98 15.68 -12.06
N HIS A 128 -8.24 15.36 -12.33
CA HIS A 128 -9.34 16.32 -12.37
C HIS A 128 -10.39 15.92 -11.35
N TYR A 129 -10.93 16.88 -10.62
CA TYR A 129 -12.00 16.66 -9.65
C TYR A 129 -13.15 17.63 -9.92
N VAL A 130 -14.37 17.17 -9.69
CA VAL A 130 -15.56 18.00 -9.81
C VAL A 130 -15.85 18.61 -8.44
N LEU A 131 -15.90 19.93 -8.36
CA LEU A 131 -16.25 20.67 -7.15
C LEU A 131 -17.76 20.52 -6.87
N ALA A 132 -18.18 20.75 -5.61
CA ALA A 132 -19.60 20.72 -5.25
C ALA A 132 -20.46 21.72 -6.05
N ASP A 133 -19.82 22.75 -6.63
CA ASP A 133 -20.42 23.77 -7.51
C ASP A 133 -20.48 23.37 -9.01
N GLY A 134 -20.10 22.14 -9.36
CA GLY A 134 -20.13 21.62 -10.73
C GLY A 134 -18.96 22.06 -11.63
N THR A 135 -18.02 22.85 -11.10
CA THR A 135 -16.80 23.26 -11.81
C THR A 135 -15.71 22.18 -11.71
N GLN A 136 -14.93 22.01 -12.78
CA GLN A 136 -13.81 21.06 -12.82
C GLN A 136 -12.53 21.76 -12.31
N GLY A 137 -11.94 21.22 -11.25
CA GLY A 137 -10.64 21.61 -10.72
C GLY A 137 -9.54 20.64 -11.15
N ASN A 138 -8.32 21.15 -11.29
CA ASN A 138 -7.13 20.37 -11.62
C ASN A 138 -6.33 20.06 -10.33
N GLY A 139 -5.77 18.86 -10.24
CA GLY A 139 -4.94 18.40 -9.13
C GLY A 139 -5.69 17.68 -8.02
N ILE A 140 -5.04 17.54 -6.86
CA ILE A 140 -5.59 16.89 -5.67
C ILE A 140 -6.41 17.93 -4.89
N PRO A 141 -7.68 17.66 -4.52
CA PRO A 141 -8.46 18.57 -3.70
C PRO A 141 -7.77 18.80 -2.35
N ALA A 142 -7.59 20.07 -1.97
CA ALA A 142 -6.91 20.47 -0.73
C ALA A 142 -7.63 19.97 0.54
N ALA A 143 -8.93 19.70 0.42
CA ALA A 143 -9.71 18.99 1.41
C ALA A 143 -10.79 18.16 0.71
N PRO A 144 -11.02 16.90 1.13
CA PRO A 144 -12.25 16.20 0.80
C PRO A 144 -13.44 16.97 1.38
N ALA A 145 -14.24 17.63 0.53
CA ALA A 145 -15.35 18.50 0.91
C ALA A 145 -16.48 17.82 1.75
N ALA A 146 -16.35 16.56 2.14
CA ALA A 146 -17.39 15.78 2.80
C ALA A 146 -16.94 14.91 3.99
N THR A 147 -15.66 14.91 4.41
CA THR A 147 -15.20 13.93 5.41
C THR A 147 -14.86 14.46 6.80
N ASP A 148 -14.70 15.76 7.01
CA ASP A 148 -14.15 16.23 8.29
C ASP A 148 -15.03 15.84 9.49
N ALA A 149 -16.35 16.04 9.43
CA ALA A 149 -17.24 15.70 10.55
C ALA A 149 -17.48 14.17 10.72
N ALA A 150 -17.54 13.42 9.61
CA ALA A 150 -17.87 11.99 9.64
C ALA A 150 -16.66 11.12 10.01
N VAL A 151 -15.46 11.51 9.56
CA VAL A 151 -14.21 10.84 9.88
C VAL A 151 -13.78 11.18 11.31
N GLU A 152 -13.93 12.41 11.76
CA GLU A 152 -13.60 12.82 13.13
C GLU A 152 -14.49 12.12 14.17
N SER A 153 -15.80 12.07 13.96
CA SER A 153 -16.70 11.32 14.84
C SER A 153 -16.43 9.81 14.84
N SER A 154 -16.00 9.24 13.71
CA SER A 154 -15.60 7.83 13.62
C SER A 154 -14.26 7.55 14.33
N TRP A 155 -13.28 8.44 14.20
CA TRP A 155 -12.00 8.39 14.90
C TRP A 155 -12.17 8.52 16.42
N LEU A 156 -12.98 9.48 16.88
CA LEU A 156 -13.28 9.67 18.31
C LEU A 156 -14.01 8.47 18.90
N ARG A 157 -14.99 7.90 18.18
CA ARG A 157 -15.69 6.68 18.61
C ARG A 157 -14.75 5.47 18.67
N PHE A 158 -13.79 5.35 17.75
CA PHE A 158 -12.80 4.28 17.75
C PHE A 158 -11.86 4.38 18.95
N HIS A 159 -11.33 5.58 19.24
CA HIS A 159 -10.50 5.82 20.44
C HIS A 159 -11.27 5.64 21.75
N ALA A 160 -12.52 6.11 21.84
CA ALA A 160 -13.36 5.90 23.00
C ALA A 160 -13.60 4.40 23.27
N LYS A 161 -13.80 3.61 22.22
CA LYS A 161 -14.00 2.15 22.34
C LYS A 161 -12.73 1.41 22.74
N LEU A 162 -11.56 1.83 22.26
CA LEU A 162 -10.26 1.28 22.63
C LEU A 162 -9.84 1.64 24.07
N GLY A 163 -10.16 2.86 24.54
CA GLY A 163 -9.92 3.27 25.92
C GLY A 163 -10.78 2.51 26.93
N PHE A 164 -12.03 2.19 26.56
CA PHE A 164 -12.95 1.45 27.42
C PHE A 164 -12.62 -0.05 27.50
N THR A 165 -12.19 -0.67 26.39
CA THR A 165 -11.79 -2.08 26.38
C THR A 165 -10.46 -2.32 27.09
N ALA A 166 -9.48 -1.42 26.96
CA ALA A 166 -8.22 -1.52 27.70
C ALA A 166 -8.43 -1.37 29.22
N ARG A 167 -9.34 -0.48 29.65
CA ARG A 167 -9.64 -0.28 31.08
C ARG A 167 -10.51 -1.40 31.66
N ALA A 168 -11.44 -1.97 30.88
CA ALA A 168 -12.22 -3.13 31.29
C ALA A 168 -11.37 -4.41 31.37
N ALA A 169 -10.43 -4.60 30.44
CA ALA A 169 -9.48 -5.72 30.49
C ALA A 169 -8.48 -5.59 31.65
N ALA A 170 -8.02 -4.38 31.98
CA ALA A 170 -7.14 -4.13 33.11
C ALA A 170 -7.84 -4.29 34.47
N SER A 171 -9.12 -3.89 34.58
CA SER A 171 -9.90 -4.08 35.82
C SER A 171 -10.27 -5.54 36.07
N GLY A 172 -10.59 -6.31 35.02
CA GLY A 172 -10.84 -7.75 35.13
C GLY A 172 -9.60 -8.60 35.47
N LEU A 173 -8.39 -8.08 35.20
CA LEU A 173 -7.13 -8.76 35.53
C LEU A 173 -6.67 -8.51 36.98
N LEU A 174 -7.16 -7.44 37.63
CA LEU A 174 -6.78 -7.10 39.01
C LEU A 174 -7.75 -7.64 40.07
N ASP A 175 -8.99 -7.99 39.69
CA ASP A 175 -9.94 -8.64 40.61
C ASP A 175 -9.90 -10.19 40.58
N GLY A 176 -9.13 -10.79 39.67
CA GLY A 176 -9.08 -12.25 39.48
C GLY A 176 -8.04 -13.04 40.30
N ASN A 177 -7.26 -12.42 41.20
CA ASN A 177 -6.14 -13.10 41.88
C ASN A 177 -6.05 -12.85 43.40
N ALA A 178 -7.20 -12.83 44.08
CA ALA A 178 -7.25 -13.01 45.54
C ALA A 178 -7.56 -14.49 45.87
N GLY A 179 -6.70 -15.43 45.45
CA GLY A 179 -6.94 -16.84 45.76
C GLY A 179 -6.05 -17.85 45.04
N GLY A 180 -4.75 -17.81 45.30
CA GLY A 180 -3.88 -18.97 45.10
C GLY A 180 -3.08 -19.00 43.80
N ASN A 181 -1.79 -18.62 43.88
CA ASN A 181 -0.72 -19.56 43.53
C ASN A 181 0.66 -19.02 43.96
N ARG A 182 1.11 -19.40 45.16
CA ARG A 182 2.48 -19.17 45.66
C ARG A 182 3.54 -20.06 44.97
N ILE A 183 3.22 -20.73 43.87
CA ILE A 183 4.06 -21.80 43.30
C ILE A 183 4.98 -21.32 42.16
N ILE A 184 4.73 -20.16 41.55
CA ILE A 184 5.49 -19.72 40.35
C ILE A 184 6.80 -18.99 40.71
N ALA A 185 6.89 -18.39 41.90
CA ALA A 185 8.09 -17.60 42.30
C ALA A 185 9.32 -18.46 42.65
N LEU A 186 9.17 -19.77 42.89
CA LEU A 186 10.28 -20.65 43.26
C LEU A 186 11.02 -21.26 42.05
N ARG A 187 10.44 -21.23 40.84
CA ARG A 187 11.08 -21.85 39.66
C ARG A 187 12.06 -20.93 38.92
N CYS A 188 12.05 -19.62 39.17
CA CYS A 188 12.96 -18.67 38.51
C CYS A 188 14.34 -18.53 39.17
N ARG A 189 14.57 -19.10 40.36
CA ARG A 189 15.88 -19.00 41.06
C ARG A 189 16.78 -20.22 40.89
N ALA A 190 16.25 -21.35 40.41
CA ALA A 190 17.01 -22.59 40.24
C ALA A 190 17.66 -22.78 38.85
N GLY A 191 17.28 -21.98 37.85
CA GLY A 191 17.75 -22.15 36.45
C GLY A 191 18.91 -21.25 36.02
N ARG A 192 19.54 -20.52 36.95
CA ARG A 192 20.59 -19.52 36.65
C ARG A 192 21.93 -19.84 37.31
N HIS A 193 22.25 -21.11 37.49
CA HIS A 193 23.54 -21.53 38.06
C HIS A 193 24.27 -22.62 37.25
N ASP A 194 23.77 -23.00 36.08
CA ASP A 194 24.25 -24.19 35.36
C ASP A 194 24.63 -23.92 33.89
N ARG A 195 25.29 -22.79 33.63
CA ARG A 195 25.78 -22.45 32.27
C ARG A 195 27.23 -21.96 32.21
N HIS A 196 28.07 -22.51 33.08
CA HIS A 196 29.53 -22.42 32.96
C HIS A 196 30.15 -23.74 33.45
N GLN A 197 30.19 -24.75 32.57
CA GLN A 197 31.22 -25.81 32.50
C GLN A 197 30.79 -26.86 31.47
N THR A 198 31.21 -26.68 30.22
CA THR A 198 31.84 -27.67 29.31
C THR A 198 31.88 -27.11 27.89
#